data_AF-A0A7Z9GYF6-F1
#
_entry.id   AF-A0A7Z9GYF6-F1
#
_cell.length_a   1.000
_cell.length_b   1.000
_cell.length_c   1.000
_cell.angle_alpha   90.00
_cell.angle_beta   90.00
_cell.angle_gamma   90.00
#
_symmetry.space_group_name_H-M   'P 1'
#
loop_
_entity.id
_entity.type
_entity.pdbx_description
1 polymer ?
#
loop_
_entity_poly.entity_id
_entity_poly.type
_entity_poly.pdbx_seq_one_letter_code
_entity_poly.pdbx_strand_id
1 'polypeptide(L)'
;MTWRDSLGVARSEQPSRLQEARHLAVRGRAVSAQFQNGSIALFPPPHRYFYPLDYSNNLKNIWIGPKINSQSFPFGFGIRHDPAGDNRYVPWFNAPPGTSQQLGLFWLLSAEEPDQSLQEVARLTREDRFAPLPGHLVFSSHYHVEHTRELLKAQAAEEKPDANKASSVGRLPSGGSYRIPTRLQKPGFVRVFRQQGIDIVHLAEFHSGKTPRMTMAQRVQRLELLHAECRRLSDKKFLLLPGEEPNVHFGGHWISFFPQPVYWVLNRPEGVPFAREHPKLGKVYHVGGEADMLRLLKAEAGLAWTAHPRIKGSTGFPDRYRDRLFYESDRFLGAAWKAMPADLSQPRLGSRVLDLLDDMSNWGPPKYVLGEVDVFKIEPDHELYAHMNVNYLRLDKIPRFEDGWQPVLDALRGGRFFVTTGEVLIPEFMVNGSKSGEVATLSENQQAKVRLKLKWTFPMDYVEIISGNGKTVKRQRLDLSNTSSFDEKSLSVDVDLAGQRWLRVEAWDVATNGAFTQPIWLQQARSR
;
A
#
# COMPACT_ATOMS: atom_id res chain seq x y z
N MET A 1 21.13 0.88 27.83
CA MET A 1 20.06 0.94 26.82
C MET A 1 20.64 1.33 25.49
N THR A 2 20.18 0.72 24.42
CA THR A 2 20.61 1.01 23.04
C THR A 2 19.39 1.05 22.12
N TRP A 3 19.37 1.99 21.18
CA TRP A 3 18.35 2.09 20.13
C TRP A 3 18.93 2.75 18.87
N ARG A 4 18.20 2.69 17.77
CA ARG A 4 18.48 3.47 16.56
C ARG A 4 17.50 4.65 16.54
N ASP A 5 17.98 5.89 16.49
CA ASP A 5 17.06 7.03 16.34
C ASP A 5 16.30 6.97 15.01
N SER A 6 15.31 7.85 14.79
CA SER A 6 14.48 7.82 13.58
C SER A 6 15.28 7.97 12.27
N LEU A 7 16.52 8.46 12.31
CA LEU A 7 17.42 8.55 11.15
C LEU A 7 18.36 7.34 11.04
N GLY A 8 18.30 6.39 11.98
CA GLY A 8 19.09 5.16 12.00
C GLY A 8 20.43 5.28 12.74
N VAL A 9 20.71 6.39 13.41
CA VAL A 9 21.95 6.56 14.17
C VAL A 9 21.86 5.78 15.48
N ALA A 10 22.89 4.98 15.77
CA ALA A 10 23.00 4.27 17.05
C ALA A 10 23.08 5.25 18.21
N ARG A 11 22.25 5.02 19.22
CA ARG A 11 22.22 5.76 20.48
C ARG A 11 22.34 4.77 21.62
N SER A 12 23.07 5.14 22.65
CA SER A 12 23.14 4.37 23.88
C SER A 12 23.12 5.29 25.09
N GLU A 13 22.50 4.81 26.17
CA GLU A 13 22.43 5.54 27.43
C GLU A 13 22.42 4.59 28.62
N GLN A 14 23.15 4.99 29.67
CA GLN A 14 23.20 4.28 30.94
C GLN A 14 21.89 4.51 31.71
N PRO A 15 21.21 3.45 32.20
CA PRO A 15 19.97 3.59 32.97
C PRO A 15 20.07 4.57 34.15
N SER A 16 21.23 4.63 34.82
CA SER A 16 21.48 5.53 35.96
C SER A 16 21.48 7.02 35.61
N ARG A 17 21.58 7.39 34.32
CA ARG A 17 21.51 8.78 33.87
C ARG A 17 20.08 9.24 33.57
N LEU A 18 19.12 8.32 33.57
CA LEU A 18 17.72 8.59 33.24
C LEU A 18 16.92 8.92 34.51
N GLN A 19 16.67 10.21 34.73
CA GLN A 19 15.88 10.69 35.87
C GLN A 19 14.37 10.68 35.59
N GLU A 20 13.98 10.78 34.32
CA GLU A 20 12.58 10.80 33.87
C GLU A 20 12.38 9.80 32.73
N ALA A 21 11.15 9.31 32.55
CA ALA A 21 10.85 8.51 31.37
C ALA A 21 10.74 9.37 30.12
N ARG A 22 11.23 8.83 29.00
CA ARG A 22 11.21 9.49 27.70
C ARG A 22 10.63 8.56 26.66
N HIS A 23 9.79 9.13 25.81
CA HIS A 23 9.31 8.51 24.58
C HIS A 23 10.34 8.76 23.47
N LEU A 24 10.74 7.71 22.78
CA LEU A 24 11.82 7.71 21.79
C LEU A 24 11.25 7.59 20.38
N ALA A 25 11.63 8.51 19.51
CA ALA A 25 11.49 8.31 18.07
C ALA A 25 12.60 7.36 17.62
N VAL A 26 12.24 6.13 17.26
CA VAL A 26 13.20 5.10 16.87
C VAL A 26 12.93 4.59 15.46
N ARG A 27 14.00 4.20 14.75
CA ARG A 27 13.90 3.39 13.54
C ARG A 27 13.86 1.91 13.93
N GLY A 28 13.08 1.09 13.20
CA GLY A 28 12.99 -0.35 13.46
C GLY A 28 12.04 -0.71 14.62
N ARG A 29 11.41 0.29 15.26
CA ARG A 29 10.41 0.13 16.33
C ARG A 29 10.92 -0.70 17.51
N ALA A 30 12.22 -0.61 17.79
CA ALA A 30 12.89 -1.49 18.74
C ALA A 30 13.81 -0.73 19.69
N VAL A 31 13.97 -1.29 20.89
CA VAL A 31 14.94 -0.88 21.91
C VAL A 31 15.58 -2.12 22.53
N SER A 32 16.85 -2.02 22.92
CA SER A 32 17.59 -3.13 23.51
C SER A 32 18.25 -2.73 24.83
N ALA A 33 18.24 -3.65 25.79
CA ALA A 33 18.84 -3.51 27.11
C ALA A 33 19.96 -4.54 27.30
N GLN A 34 21.10 -4.09 27.83
CA GLN A 34 22.20 -4.97 28.24
C GLN A 34 21.93 -5.54 29.62
N PHE A 35 22.22 -6.82 29.79
CA PHE A 35 22.21 -7.56 31.05
C PHE A 35 23.57 -8.27 31.24
N GLN A 36 23.74 -8.96 32.37
CA GLN A 36 24.99 -9.63 32.71
C GLN A 36 25.43 -10.68 31.66
N ASN A 37 24.47 -11.38 31.05
CA ASN A 37 24.71 -12.53 30.17
C ASN A 37 24.22 -12.29 28.72
N GLY A 38 24.15 -11.04 28.28
CA GLY A 38 23.69 -10.67 26.95
C GLY A 38 22.66 -9.56 26.97
N SER A 39 21.75 -9.55 26.00
CA SER A 39 20.78 -8.47 25.83
C SER A 39 19.36 -8.95 25.54
N ILE A 40 18.41 -8.04 25.79
CA ILE A 40 17.00 -8.23 25.44
C ILE A 40 16.57 -7.08 24.54
N ALA A 41 16.15 -7.40 23.31
CA ALA A 41 15.50 -6.44 22.43
C ALA A 41 13.97 -6.59 22.49
N LEU A 42 13.29 -5.45 22.49
CA LEU A 42 11.84 -5.36 22.63
C LEU A 42 11.26 -4.57 21.45
N PHE A 43 10.25 -5.13 20.79
CA PHE A 43 9.61 -4.54 19.61
C PHE A 43 8.16 -5.02 19.43
N PRO A 44 7.28 -4.24 18.77
CA PRO A 44 5.92 -4.65 18.46
C PRO A 44 5.82 -5.42 17.12
N PRO A 45 4.69 -6.08 16.83
CA PRO A 45 4.33 -6.46 15.46
C PRO A 45 4.45 -5.24 14.51
N PRO A 46 5.07 -5.38 13.32
CA PRO A 46 5.47 -4.23 12.52
C PRO A 46 4.31 -3.45 11.90
N HIS A 47 3.16 -4.11 11.67
CA HIS A 47 1.98 -3.46 11.08
C HIS A 47 0.80 -3.38 12.03
N ARG A 48 0.41 -4.52 12.65
CA ARG A 48 -0.78 -4.64 13.51
C ARG A 48 -0.80 -3.67 14.68
N TYR A 49 0.37 -3.33 15.20
CA TYR A 49 0.48 -2.45 16.35
C TYR A 49 -0.04 -1.05 15.99
N PHE A 50 0.42 -0.45 14.91
CA PHE A 50 0.24 0.98 14.66
C PHE A 50 -1.20 1.36 14.34
N TYR A 51 -1.61 2.54 14.81
CA TYR A 51 -2.83 3.16 14.30
C TYR A 51 -2.66 3.34 12.78
N PRO A 52 -3.60 2.85 11.97
CA PRO A 52 -3.60 3.23 10.58
C PRO A 52 -3.99 4.72 10.58
N LEU A 53 -3.09 5.61 10.13
CA LEU A 53 -3.23 7.07 10.12
C LEU A 53 -2.95 7.63 8.71
N ASP A 54 -3.40 8.85 8.41
CA ASP A 54 -3.13 9.50 7.10
C ASP A 54 -1.71 10.08 7.07
N TYR A 55 -1.06 10.12 8.23
CA TYR A 55 0.31 10.55 8.40
C TYR A 55 1.10 9.43 9.05
N SER A 56 2.33 9.25 8.57
CA SER A 56 3.24 8.23 9.07
C SER A 56 4.25 8.78 10.08
N ASN A 57 3.90 9.84 10.83
CA ASN A 57 4.81 10.41 11.82
C ASN A 57 5.27 9.34 12.82
N ASN A 58 6.52 9.42 13.25
CA ASN A 58 6.99 8.57 14.33
C ASN A 58 6.38 9.02 15.67
N LEU A 59 5.36 8.31 16.13
CA LEU A 59 4.60 8.63 17.35
C LEU A 59 5.34 8.28 18.65
N LYS A 60 6.64 7.94 18.57
CA LYS A 60 7.49 7.65 19.73
C LYS A 60 6.93 6.56 20.64
N ASN A 61 6.53 5.45 20.03
CA ASN A 61 5.90 4.32 20.71
C ASN A 61 6.85 3.52 21.62
N ILE A 62 8.14 3.87 21.67
CA ILE A 62 9.11 3.26 22.58
C ILE A 62 9.32 4.19 23.77
N TRP A 63 9.40 3.64 24.98
CA TRP A 63 9.74 4.41 26.17
C TRP A 63 10.86 3.76 26.98
N ILE A 64 11.64 4.60 27.67
CA ILE A 64 12.69 4.19 28.63
C ILE A 64 12.67 5.11 29.86
N GLY A 65 12.94 4.60 31.05
CA GLY A 65 13.14 5.37 32.29
C GLY A 65 12.36 4.85 33.51
N PRO A 66 12.46 5.52 34.67
CA PRO A 66 11.96 5.01 35.94
C PRO A 66 10.45 5.23 36.17
N LYS A 67 9.82 6.22 35.54
CA LYS A 67 8.43 6.59 35.85
C LYS A 67 7.57 6.71 34.59
N ILE A 68 6.50 5.92 34.47
CA ILE A 68 5.55 6.05 33.38
C ILE A 68 4.12 6.18 33.92
N ASN A 69 3.45 7.28 33.55
CA ASN A 69 2.17 7.69 34.14
C ASN A 69 2.24 7.74 35.68
N SER A 70 1.34 7.03 36.36
CA SER A 70 1.27 6.89 37.81
C SER A 70 2.14 5.74 38.36
N GLN A 71 2.83 4.97 37.52
CA GLN A 71 3.66 3.83 37.94
C GLN A 71 5.13 4.23 38.04
N SER A 72 5.77 3.80 39.14
CA SER A 72 7.20 4.03 39.41
C SER A 72 7.93 2.70 39.48
N PHE A 73 9.08 2.64 38.82
CA PHE A 73 9.98 1.49 38.72
C PHE A 73 11.40 1.95 39.03
N PRO A 74 12.30 1.07 39.51
CA PRO A 74 13.72 1.38 39.58
C PRO A 74 14.29 1.77 38.20
N PHE A 75 13.84 1.06 37.16
CA PHE A 75 14.03 1.38 35.76
C PHE A 75 13.07 0.53 34.92
N GLY A 76 12.53 1.07 33.83
CA GLY A 76 11.70 0.33 32.88
C GLY A 76 11.98 0.73 31.43
N PHE A 77 11.60 -0.14 30.51
CA PHE A 77 11.58 0.14 29.07
C PHE A 77 10.49 -0.69 28.42
N GLY A 78 9.95 -0.23 27.29
CA GLY A 78 8.94 -0.99 26.57
C GLY A 78 8.33 -0.26 25.38
N ILE A 79 7.27 -0.86 24.86
CA ILE A 79 6.39 -0.29 23.84
C ILE A 79 5.14 0.28 24.49
N ARG A 80 4.64 1.39 23.97
CA ARG A 80 3.39 2.02 24.42
C ARG A 80 2.78 2.84 23.29
N HIS A 81 1.51 2.60 23.00
CA HIS A 81 0.73 3.53 22.19
C HIS A 81 0.44 4.81 22.96
N ASP A 82 0.62 5.93 22.28
CA ASP A 82 -0.05 7.16 22.68
C ASP A 82 -1.57 6.97 22.51
N PRO A 83 -2.38 7.06 23.58
CA PRO A 83 -3.84 6.96 23.45
C PRO A 83 -4.44 8.03 22.53
N ALA A 84 -3.77 9.17 22.38
CA ALA A 84 -4.21 10.25 21.51
C ALA A 84 -3.83 10.03 20.04
N GLY A 85 -2.88 9.14 19.73
CA GLY A 85 -2.35 8.95 18.38
C GLY A 85 -1.79 10.25 17.80
N ASP A 86 -2.43 10.78 16.76
CA ASP A 86 -2.12 12.10 16.19
C ASP A 86 -3.20 13.16 16.48
N ASN A 87 -4.05 12.90 17.48
CA ASN A 87 -5.18 13.73 17.93
C ASN A 87 -6.34 13.86 16.93
N ARG A 88 -6.33 13.14 15.82
CA ARG A 88 -7.44 13.13 14.86
C ARG A 88 -8.41 12.00 15.19
N TYR A 89 -9.66 12.15 14.76
CA TYR A 89 -10.59 11.03 14.78
C TYR A 89 -10.10 9.94 13.81
N VAL A 90 -9.86 8.73 14.31
CA VAL A 90 -9.36 7.59 13.54
C VAL A 90 -10.48 6.56 13.37
N PRO A 91 -11.32 6.62 12.31
CA PRO A 91 -12.41 5.66 12.11
C PRO A 91 -11.94 4.23 11.77
N TRP A 92 -10.64 3.96 11.87
CA TRP A 92 -9.98 2.82 11.24
C TRP A 92 -9.55 1.76 12.25
N PHE A 93 -9.79 1.99 13.54
CA PHE A 93 -9.73 0.97 14.55
C PHE A 93 -11.16 0.49 14.84
N ASN A 94 -11.40 -0.80 14.73
CA ASN A 94 -12.68 -1.42 15.04
C ASN A 94 -12.47 -2.37 16.21
N ALA A 95 -13.20 -2.14 17.31
CA ALA A 95 -13.21 -3.03 18.47
C ALA A 95 -14.66 -3.48 18.71
N PRO A 96 -15.12 -4.55 18.03
CA PRO A 96 -16.49 -5.00 18.14
C PRO A 96 -16.88 -5.26 19.61
N PRO A 97 -18.08 -4.84 20.07
CA PRO A 97 -18.49 -5.04 21.46
C PRO A 97 -18.39 -6.50 21.90
N GLY A 98 -17.87 -6.73 23.11
CA GLY A 98 -17.75 -8.06 23.70
C GLY A 98 -16.59 -8.92 23.17
N THR A 99 -15.74 -8.39 22.27
CA THR A 99 -14.60 -9.14 21.73
C THR A 99 -13.30 -8.88 22.50
N SER A 100 -12.47 -9.91 22.62
CA SER A 100 -11.12 -9.78 23.18
C SER A 100 -10.19 -9.13 22.15
N GLN A 101 -9.47 -8.08 22.57
CA GLN A 101 -8.54 -7.35 21.72
C GLN A 101 -7.10 -7.79 22.04
N GLN A 102 -6.36 -8.27 21.04
CA GLN A 102 -5.00 -8.78 21.20
C GLN A 102 -3.97 -7.85 20.55
N LEU A 103 -3.14 -7.23 21.38
CA LEU A 103 -2.00 -6.42 20.96
C LEU A 103 -0.70 -7.12 21.37
N GLY A 104 0.11 -7.52 20.38
CA GLY A 104 1.30 -8.32 20.57
C GLY A 104 2.55 -7.52 20.96
N LEU A 105 3.54 -8.24 21.47
CA LEU A 105 4.85 -7.78 21.89
C LEU A 105 5.85 -8.93 21.68
N PHE A 106 7.04 -8.63 21.15
CA PHE A 106 8.11 -9.61 20.98
C PHE A 106 9.32 -9.26 21.84
N TRP A 107 9.92 -10.28 22.45
CA TRP A 107 11.17 -10.21 23.19
C TRP A 107 12.18 -11.09 22.47
N LEU A 108 13.28 -10.50 22.01
CA LEU A 108 14.40 -11.24 21.46
C LEU A 108 15.50 -11.31 22.52
N LEU A 109 15.73 -12.51 23.04
CA LEU A 109 16.80 -12.81 23.97
C LEU A 109 18.05 -13.17 23.17
N SER A 110 19.20 -12.59 23.53
CA SER A 110 20.46 -12.83 22.85
C SER A 110 21.61 -12.88 23.85
N ALA A 111 22.62 -13.72 23.59
CA ALA A 111 23.89 -13.68 24.30
C ALA A 111 24.78 -12.51 23.84
N GLU A 112 24.42 -11.85 22.75
CA GLU A 112 25.17 -10.75 22.15
C GLU A 112 24.87 -9.40 22.81
N GLU A 113 25.70 -8.41 22.48
CA GLU A 113 25.53 -7.01 22.85
C GLU A 113 24.26 -6.39 22.25
N PRO A 114 23.76 -5.25 22.79
CA PRO A 114 22.41 -4.78 22.50
C PRO A 114 22.21 -4.34 21.05
N ASP A 115 23.28 -3.87 20.39
CA ASP A 115 23.21 -3.43 18.99
C ASP A 115 23.00 -4.61 18.03
N GLN A 116 23.64 -5.74 18.29
CA GLN A 116 23.47 -6.98 17.53
C GLN A 116 22.03 -7.48 17.65
N SER A 117 21.45 -7.44 18.85
CA SER A 117 20.03 -7.78 19.04
C SER A 117 19.09 -6.85 18.25
N LEU A 118 19.40 -5.56 18.14
CA LEU A 118 18.64 -4.65 17.28
C LEU A 118 18.80 -4.96 15.78
N GLN A 119 19.99 -5.41 15.36
CA GLN A 119 20.21 -5.86 13.99
C GLN A 119 19.40 -7.13 13.68
N GLU A 120 19.33 -8.08 14.61
CA GLU A 120 18.48 -9.27 14.48
C GLU A 120 16.99 -8.92 14.41
N VAL A 121 16.52 -7.97 15.23
CA VAL A 121 15.15 -7.46 15.12
C VAL A 121 14.92 -6.79 13.76
N ALA A 122 15.86 -5.99 13.26
CA ALA A 122 15.73 -5.35 11.96
C ALA A 122 15.61 -6.37 10.83
N ARG A 123 16.31 -7.52 10.91
CA ARG A 123 16.20 -8.61 9.91
C ARG A 123 14.78 -9.14 9.76
N LEU A 124 13.97 -9.15 10.83
CA LEU A 124 12.57 -9.63 10.79
C LEU A 124 11.69 -8.81 9.84
N THR A 125 12.02 -7.55 9.59
CA THR A 125 11.35 -6.66 8.61
C THR A 125 12.21 -6.43 7.37
N ARG A 126 13.30 -7.20 7.22
CA ARG A 126 14.34 -7.01 6.20
C ARG A 126 14.87 -5.58 6.18
N GLU A 127 15.06 -5.00 7.37
CA GLU A 127 15.50 -3.63 7.60
C GLU A 127 14.52 -2.57 7.04
N ASP A 128 13.22 -2.85 7.17
CA ASP A 128 12.14 -2.07 6.56
C ASP A 128 12.22 -2.02 5.03
N ARG A 129 12.51 -3.16 4.39
CA ARG A 129 12.65 -3.26 2.94
C ARG A 129 11.85 -4.41 2.35
N PHE A 130 11.17 -4.12 1.26
CA PHE A 130 10.53 -5.12 0.41
C PHE A 130 11.63 -5.88 -0.35
N ALA A 131 11.65 -7.20 -0.18
CA ALA A 131 12.64 -8.04 -0.84
C ALA A 131 12.38 -8.11 -2.35
N PRO A 132 13.41 -7.99 -3.20
CA PRO A 132 13.28 -8.33 -4.61
C PRO A 132 12.82 -9.77 -4.78
N LEU A 133 11.93 -10.00 -5.75
CA LEU A 133 11.42 -11.32 -6.09
C LEU A 133 11.56 -11.52 -7.61
N PRO A 134 12.30 -12.54 -8.09
CA PRO A 134 12.45 -12.77 -9.52
C PRO A 134 11.11 -12.83 -10.27
N GLY A 135 11.06 -12.19 -11.44
CA GLY A 135 9.84 -12.09 -12.27
C GLY A 135 8.75 -11.17 -11.69
N HIS A 136 9.05 -10.42 -10.63
CA HIS A 136 8.12 -9.49 -10.00
C HIS A 136 8.74 -8.11 -9.76
N LEU A 137 7.90 -7.07 -9.78
CA LEU A 137 8.24 -5.72 -9.32
C LEU A 137 7.35 -5.32 -8.15
N VAL A 138 7.94 -4.59 -7.19
CA VAL A 138 7.24 -4.04 -6.04
C VAL A 138 6.55 -2.74 -6.45
N PHE A 139 5.22 -2.79 -6.52
CA PHE A 139 4.35 -1.67 -6.82
C PHE A 139 3.60 -1.21 -5.57
N SER A 140 3.57 0.10 -5.33
CA SER A 140 2.76 0.69 -4.27
C SER A 140 1.95 1.87 -4.80
N SER A 141 0.80 2.13 -4.19
CA SER A 141 -0.17 3.11 -4.67
C SER A 141 -0.80 3.91 -3.54
N HIS A 142 -1.37 5.06 -3.93
CA HIS A 142 -2.20 5.95 -3.12
C HIS A 142 -1.39 6.78 -2.12
N TYR A 143 -0.75 7.83 -2.66
CA TYR A 143 0.03 8.78 -1.88
C TYR A 143 -0.31 10.22 -2.23
N HIS A 144 -0.65 10.99 -1.21
CA HIS A 144 -0.98 12.41 -1.29
C HIS A 144 0.24 13.25 -0.93
N VAL A 145 1.40 13.01 -1.57
CA VAL A 145 2.68 13.65 -1.21
C VAL A 145 2.70 15.18 -1.37
N GLU A 146 1.65 15.75 -1.99
CA GLU A 146 1.42 17.18 -2.23
C GLU A 146 2.61 17.92 -2.90
N HIS A 147 3.53 17.18 -3.51
CA HIS A 147 4.77 17.72 -4.09
C HIS A 147 4.50 18.76 -5.19
N THR A 148 3.54 18.47 -6.07
CA THR A 148 3.11 19.39 -7.14
C THR A 148 2.48 20.65 -6.55
N ARG A 149 1.70 20.50 -5.47
CA ARG A 149 1.09 21.65 -4.76
C ARG A 149 2.16 22.50 -4.09
N GLU A 150 3.16 21.89 -3.48
CA GLU A 150 4.29 22.62 -2.87
C GLU A 150 5.12 23.39 -3.91
N LEU A 151 5.34 22.80 -5.09
CA LEU A 151 6.01 23.50 -6.20
C LEU A 151 5.21 24.72 -6.66
N LEU A 152 3.90 24.58 -6.85
CA LEU A 152 3.04 25.70 -7.24
C LEU A 152 3.03 26.81 -6.18
N LYS A 153 2.95 26.45 -4.90
CA LYS A 153 3.02 27.42 -3.80
C LYS A 153 4.37 28.14 -3.78
N ALA A 154 5.48 27.43 -3.95
CA ALA A 154 6.81 28.02 -3.97
C ALA A 154 6.98 28.98 -5.17
N GLN A 155 6.49 28.59 -6.34
CA GLN A 155 6.53 29.44 -7.54
C GLN A 155 5.68 30.72 -7.38
N ALA A 156 4.53 30.63 -6.70
CA ALA A 156 3.67 31.78 -6.45
C ALA A 156 4.23 32.72 -5.36
N ALA A 157 4.88 32.18 -4.32
CA ALA A 157 5.42 32.97 -3.21
C ALA A 157 6.69 33.77 -3.57
N GLU A 158 7.38 33.42 -4.66
CA GLU A 158 8.59 34.07 -5.12
C GLU A 158 8.30 35.10 -6.22
N GLU A 159 7.59 36.18 -5.88
CA GLU A 159 7.30 37.30 -6.81
C GLU A 159 8.57 38.01 -7.33
N LYS A 160 9.73 37.79 -6.70
CA LYS A 160 11.06 38.15 -7.22
C LYS A 160 12.05 37.01 -6.94
N PRO A 161 12.62 36.35 -7.97
CA PRO A 161 13.63 35.33 -7.76
C PRO A 161 14.84 35.98 -7.08
N ASP A 162 15.08 35.62 -5.83
CA ASP A 162 16.38 35.88 -5.21
C ASP A 162 17.43 35.08 -6.00
N ALA A 163 18.28 35.77 -6.75
CA ALA A 163 19.34 35.19 -7.57
C ALA A 163 20.33 34.37 -6.73
N ASN A 164 20.40 34.60 -5.42
CA ASN A 164 21.25 33.86 -4.49
C ASN A 164 20.57 32.60 -3.94
N LYS A 165 19.26 32.41 -4.12
CA LYS A 165 18.59 31.16 -3.75
C LYS A 165 18.76 30.12 -4.85
N ALA A 166 19.68 29.20 -4.62
CA ALA A 166 19.92 28.05 -5.47
C ALA A 166 18.60 27.33 -5.83
N SER A 167 18.40 27.12 -7.13
CA SER A 167 17.26 26.40 -7.70
C SER A 167 17.66 25.79 -9.03
N SER A 168 16.98 24.73 -9.43
CA SER A 168 17.16 24.13 -10.75
C SER A 168 15.93 24.39 -11.62
N VAL A 169 16.06 24.13 -12.92
CA VAL A 169 14.99 24.34 -13.90
C VAL A 169 14.56 22.98 -14.44
N GLY A 170 13.26 22.71 -14.36
CA GLY A 170 12.61 21.57 -15.01
C GLY A 170 11.98 21.97 -16.35
N ARG A 171 11.58 20.97 -17.14
CA ARG A 171 10.92 21.16 -18.45
C ARG A 171 9.52 20.59 -18.43
N LEU A 172 8.55 21.40 -18.84
CA LEU A 172 7.16 21.00 -18.98
C LEU A 172 6.93 20.24 -20.31
N PRO A 173 5.99 19.28 -20.34
CA PRO A 173 5.53 18.63 -21.57
C PRO A 173 5.22 19.56 -22.75
N SER A 174 4.64 20.75 -22.52
CA SER A 174 4.38 21.77 -23.56
C SER A 174 5.62 22.53 -24.02
N GLY A 175 6.81 22.17 -23.52
CA GLY A 175 8.09 22.77 -23.86
C GLY A 175 8.47 23.99 -23.03
N GLY A 176 7.61 24.46 -22.11
CA GLY A 176 7.96 25.50 -21.13
C GLY A 176 8.95 25.01 -20.06
N SER A 177 9.38 25.92 -19.19
CA SER A 177 10.25 25.61 -18.05
C SER A 177 9.59 26.01 -16.74
N TYR A 178 10.04 25.41 -15.63
CA TYR A 178 9.58 25.75 -14.28
C TYR A 178 10.73 25.67 -13.27
N ARG A 179 10.63 26.47 -12.20
CA ARG A 179 11.64 26.51 -11.12
C ARG A 179 11.40 25.38 -10.12
N ILE A 180 12.50 24.77 -9.66
CA ILE A 180 12.53 23.75 -8.62
C ILE A 180 13.42 24.25 -7.46
N PRO A 181 12.83 24.66 -6.33
CA PRO A 181 13.59 25.05 -5.14
C PRO A 181 14.51 23.92 -4.66
N THR A 182 15.68 24.25 -4.11
CA THR A 182 16.66 23.25 -3.63
C THR A 182 16.05 22.17 -2.74
N ARG A 183 15.17 22.55 -1.79
CA ARG A 183 14.49 21.60 -0.89
C ARG A 183 13.59 20.57 -1.61
N LEU A 184 13.14 20.86 -2.83
CA LEU A 184 12.25 20.02 -3.64
C LEU A 184 12.98 19.28 -4.78
N GLN A 185 14.28 19.50 -4.96
CA GLN A 185 15.05 18.80 -6.00
C GLN A 185 15.18 17.30 -5.71
N LYS A 186 15.38 16.94 -4.44
CA LYS A 186 15.53 15.57 -3.95
C LYS A 186 14.54 15.32 -2.79
N PRO A 187 13.24 15.22 -3.09
CA PRO A 187 12.22 15.17 -2.04
C PRO A 187 12.35 13.91 -1.18
N GLY A 188 12.00 14.03 0.11
CA GLY A 188 12.14 12.98 1.12
C GLY A 188 11.44 11.68 0.72
N PHE A 189 10.20 11.77 0.22
CA PHE A 189 9.39 10.61 -0.16
C PHE A 189 10.06 9.70 -1.19
N VAL A 190 10.74 10.24 -2.22
CA VAL A 190 11.45 9.44 -3.23
C VAL A 190 12.60 8.67 -2.60
N ARG A 191 13.32 9.29 -1.66
CA ARG A 191 14.42 8.62 -0.95
C ARG A 191 13.89 7.48 -0.10
N VAL A 192 12.79 7.69 0.61
CA VAL A 192 12.15 6.68 1.46
C VAL A 192 11.70 5.49 0.62
N PHE A 193 10.95 5.70 -0.46
CA PHE A 193 10.48 4.61 -1.33
C PHE A 193 11.63 3.77 -1.90
N ARG A 194 12.71 4.42 -2.36
CA ARG A 194 13.90 3.71 -2.86
C ARG A 194 14.62 2.93 -1.76
N GLN A 195 14.74 3.49 -0.56
CA GLN A 195 15.33 2.80 0.58
C GLN A 195 14.54 1.56 0.95
N GLN A 196 13.21 1.63 0.92
CA GLN A 196 12.31 0.50 1.18
C GLN A 196 12.28 -0.54 0.04
N GLY A 197 12.97 -0.32 -1.08
CA GLY A 197 13.01 -1.29 -2.18
C GLY A 197 11.73 -1.32 -3.03
N ILE A 198 11.01 -0.20 -3.11
CA ILE A 198 9.85 -0.08 -4.02
C ILE A 198 10.35 0.26 -5.43
N ASP A 199 9.88 -0.48 -6.43
CA ASP A 199 10.27 -0.29 -7.83
C ASP A 199 9.37 0.75 -8.52
N ILE A 200 8.06 0.72 -8.24
CA ILE A 200 7.06 1.54 -8.91
C ILE A 200 6.10 2.15 -7.86
N VAL A 201 5.91 3.47 -7.92
CA VAL A 201 5.00 4.20 -7.06
C VAL A 201 3.96 4.93 -7.89
N HIS A 202 2.69 4.71 -7.58
CA HIS A 202 1.56 5.43 -8.14
C HIS A 202 1.00 6.44 -7.14
N LEU A 203 1.04 7.73 -7.49
CA LEU A 203 0.55 8.81 -6.65
C LEU A 203 -0.97 8.93 -6.70
N ALA A 204 -1.53 9.65 -5.73
CA ALA A 204 -2.91 10.13 -5.72
C ALA A 204 -2.96 11.66 -5.53
N GLU A 205 -1.95 12.35 -6.07
CA GLU A 205 -1.52 13.72 -5.74
C GLU A 205 -2.65 14.75 -5.52
N PHE A 206 -3.69 14.71 -6.36
CA PHE A 206 -4.78 15.68 -6.30
C PHE A 206 -5.99 15.10 -5.57
N HIS A 207 -6.16 15.56 -4.33
CA HIS A 207 -7.31 15.29 -3.46
C HIS A 207 -7.90 16.61 -2.94
N SER A 208 -8.82 17.24 -3.69
CA SER A 208 -9.38 18.54 -3.33
C SER A 208 -10.76 18.77 -3.92
N GLY A 209 -11.73 19.11 -3.07
CA GLY A 209 -13.09 19.46 -3.48
C GLY A 209 -13.19 20.73 -4.35
N LYS A 210 -12.11 21.50 -4.51
CA LYS A 210 -12.08 22.68 -5.40
C LYS A 210 -11.72 22.32 -6.84
N THR A 211 -11.08 21.18 -7.10
CA THR A 211 -10.63 20.77 -8.44
C THR A 211 -11.74 20.77 -9.49
N PRO A 212 -12.99 20.34 -9.19
CA PRO A 212 -14.09 20.38 -10.17
C PRO A 212 -14.48 21.78 -10.65
N ARG A 213 -14.14 22.82 -9.89
CA ARG A 213 -14.43 24.23 -10.24
C ARG A 213 -13.30 24.91 -11.01
N MET A 214 -12.19 24.21 -11.27
CA MET A 214 -11.06 24.78 -11.99
C MET A 214 -11.37 24.93 -13.48
N THR A 215 -10.79 25.97 -14.09
CA THR A 215 -10.78 26.09 -15.55
C THR A 215 -9.87 25.04 -16.17
N MET A 216 -10.05 24.76 -17.47
CA MET A 216 -9.17 23.87 -18.22
C MET A 216 -7.70 24.28 -18.06
N ALA A 217 -7.38 25.55 -18.19
CA ALA A 217 -6.00 26.05 -18.08
C ALA A 217 -5.38 25.78 -16.70
N GLN A 218 -6.11 26.08 -15.62
CA GLN A 218 -5.66 25.83 -14.24
C GLN A 218 -5.44 24.35 -13.97
N ARG A 219 -6.30 23.50 -14.55
CA ARG A 219 -6.25 22.06 -14.37
C ARG A 219 -5.11 21.43 -15.17
N VAL A 220 -4.96 21.80 -16.43
CA VAL A 220 -3.89 21.34 -17.32
C VAL A 220 -2.52 21.75 -16.77
N GLN A 221 -2.36 22.98 -16.25
CA GLN A 221 -1.11 23.42 -15.61
C GLN A 221 -0.67 22.49 -14.47
N ARG A 222 -1.62 22.04 -13.64
CA ARG A 222 -1.36 21.13 -12.52
C ARG A 222 -0.95 19.73 -12.98
N LEU A 223 -1.70 19.17 -13.93
CA LEU A 223 -1.37 17.86 -14.51
C LEU A 223 -0.02 17.90 -15.23
N GLU A 224 0.26 18.97 -15.93
CA GLU A 224 1.53 19.14 -16.64
C GLU A 224 2.72 19.14 -15.70
N LEU A 225 2.63 19.87 -14.58
CA LEU A 225 3.66 19.88 -13.56
C LEU A 225 3.81 18.51 -12.86
N LEU A 226 2.69 17.85 -12.56
CA LEU A 226 2.69 16.48 -12.01
C LEU A 226 3.41 15.50 -12.96
N HIS A 227 3.09 15.53 -14.24
CA HIS A 227 3.72 14.68 -15.26
C HIS A 227 5.21 14.98 -15.39
N ALA A 228 5.60 16.26 -15.38
CA ALA A 228 7.00 16.68 -15.46
C ALA A 228 7.82 16.18 -14.26
N GLU A 229 7.29 16.31 -13.05
CA GLU A 229 7.98 15.87 -11.84
C GLU A 229 8.03 14.34 -11.70
N CYS A 230 6.96 13.63 -12.06
CA CYS A 230 6.97 12.18 -12.12
C CYS A 230 8.06 11.67 -13.07
N ARG A 231 8.16 12.29 -14.26
CA ARG A 231 9.24 11.99 -15.21
C ARG A 231 10.62 12.29 -14.62
N ARG A 232 10.82 13.48 -14.05
CA ARG A 232 12.12 13.93 -13.51
C ARG A 232 12.63 13.06 -12.37
N LEU A 233 11.71 12.57 -11.52
CA LEU A 233 12.05 11.77 -10.34
C LEU A 233 12.15 10.26 -10.62
N SER A 234 11.77 9.84 -11.83
CA SER A 234 11.91 8.47 -12.32
C SER A 234 13.29 8.22 -12.94
N ASP A 235 13.75 6.98 -12.85
CA ASP A 235 14.94 6.49 -13.55
C ASP A 235 14.82 4.97 -13.86
N LYS A 236 15.92 4.35 -14.28
CA LYS A 236 15.96 2.92 -14.66
C LYS A 236 15.69 1.94 -13.50
N LYS A 237 15.74 2.39 -12.25
CA LYS A 237 15.59 1.59 -11.04
C LYS A 237 14.36 1.98 -10.22
N PHE A 238 13.63 3.01 -10.62
CA PHE A 238 12.48 3.52 -9.89
C PHE A 238 11.56 4.32 -10.81
N LEU A 239 10.26 4.02 -10.79
CA LEU A 239 9.26 4.69 -11.60
C LEU A 239 8.21 5.35 -10.72
N LEU A 240 8.12 6.68 -10.79
CA LEU A 240 7.08 7.48 -10.15
C LEU A 240 6.00 7.79 -11.18
N LEU A 241 4.76 7.43 -10.86
CA LEU A 241 3.63 7.51 -11.77
C LEU A 241 2.58 8.51 -11.28
N PRO A 242 2.03 9.33 -12.19
CA PRO A 242 0.97 10.26 -11.86
C PRO A 242 -0.34 9.51 -11.60
N GLY A 243 -1.15 10.05 -10.71
CA GLY A 243 -2.46 9.54 -10.37
C GLY A 243 -3.18 10.47 -9.40
N GLU A 244 -4.46 10.22 -9.18
CA GLU A 244 -5.34 11.13 -8.45
C GLU A 244 -6.45 10.37 -7.71
N GLU A 245 -6.94 10.98 -6.62
CA GLU A 245 -8.20 10.61 -5.95
C GLU A 245 -9.24 11.72 -6.21
N PRO A 246 -9.99 11.67 -7.34
CA PRO A 246 -10.65 12.85 -7.88
C PRO A 246 -11.86 13.34 -7.05
N ASN A 247 -12.45 12.47 -6.23
CA ASN A 247 -13.62 12.73 -5.37
C ASN A 247 -14.86 13.26 -6.12
N VAL A 248 -15.04 12.87 -7.38
CA VAL A 248 -16.19 13.22 -8.24
C VAL A 248 -16.57 12.08 -9.18
N HIS A 249 -17.71 12.20 -9.86
CA HIS A 249 -18.22 11.30 -10.93
C HIS A 249 -18.70 9.92 -10.46
N PHE A 250 -17.92 9.21 -9.64
CA PHE A 250 -18.34 7.97 -9.00
C PHE A 250 -18.70 8.22 -7.53
N GLY A 251 -19.36 7.23 -6.90
CA GLY A 251 -19.66 7.26 -5.48
C GLY A 251 -18.41 7.00 -4.62
N GLY A 252 -18.35 7.59 -3.43
CA GLY A 252 -17.24 7.44 -2.51
C GLY A 252 -15.93 8.01 -3.04
N HIS A 253 -14.82 7.57 -2.45
CA HIS A 253 -13.50 7.90 -2.97
C HIS A 253 -12.99 6.79 -3.89
N TRP A 254 -12.29 7.20 -4.93
CA TRP A 254 -11.78 6.29 -5.95
C TRP A 254 -10.52 6.87 -6.57
N ILE A 255 -9.70 6.00 -7.12
CA ILE A 255 -8.40 6.34 -7.70
C ILE A 255 -8.47 6.21 -9.22
N SER A 256 -7.88 7.18 -9.94
CA SER A 256 -7.67 7.10 -11.38
C SER A 256 -6.22 6.75 -11.70
N PHE A 257 -6.01 5.80 -12.62
CA PHE A 257 -4.68 5.42 -13.09
C PHE A 257 -4.67 5.21 -14.61
N PHE A 258 -3.84 5.95 -15.33
CA PHE A 258 -3.70 5.85 -16.79
C PHE A 258 -2.35 5.26 -17.16
N PRO A 259 -2.18 4.61 -18.32
CA PRO A 259 -0.93 3.97 -18.73
C PRO A 259 0.14 4.93 -19.25
N GLN A 260 -0.19 6.22 -19.30
CA GLN A 260 0.66 7.30 -19.77
C GLN A 260 0.15 8.63 -19.20
N PRO A 261 0.88 9.74 -19.35
CA PRO A 261 0.37 11.07 -19.03
C PRO A 261 -0.94 11.36 -19.79
N VAL A 262 -2.04 11.61 -19.07
CA VAL A 262 -3.36 11.93 -19.65
C VAL A 262 -3.85 13.27 -19.12
N TYR A 263 -4.29 14.15 -20.02
CA TYR A 263 -4.82 15.46 -19.66
C TYR A 263 -6.34 15.43 -19.61
N TRP A 264 -6.89 15.76 -18.44
CA TRP A 264 -8.34 15.70 -18.24
C TRP A 264 -8.83 16.70 -17.18
N VAL A 265 -10.08 17.14 -17.36
CA VAL A 265 -10.75 18.13 -16.53
C VAL A 265 -12.01 17.50 -15.94
N LEU A 266 -12.24 17.77 -14.66
CA LEU A 266 -13.32 17.19 -13.85
C LEU A 266 -14.69 17.87 -14.06
N ASN A 267 -14.87 18.53 -15.20
CA ASN A 267 -16.14 19.14 -15.59
C ASN A 267 -16.29 19.13 -17.11
N ARG A 268 -17.56 19.11 -17.53
CA ARG A 268 -17.96 19.26 -18.93
C ARG A 268 -19.21 20.14 -19.01
N PRO A 269 -19.05 21.47 -19.10
CA PRO A 269 -20.17 22.38 -19.30
C PRO A 269 -20.95 22.06 -20.58
N GLU A 270 -22.20 22.55 -20.66
CA GLU A 270 -23.02 22.38 -21.85
C GLU A 270 -22.32 22.93 -23.11
N GLY A 271 -22.48 22.24 -24.24
CA GLY A 271 -21.81 22.57 -25.49
C GLY A 271 -20.30 22.26 -25.54
N VAL A 272 -19.67 21.84 -24.44
CA VAL A 272 -18.26 21.45 -24.44
C VAL A 272 -18.11 19.98 -24.92
N PRO A 273 -17.31 19.72 -25.97
CA PRO A 273 -17.07 18.36 -26.44
C PRO A 273 -16.29 17.54 -25.42
N PHE A 274 -16.43 16.22 -25.47
CA PHE A 274 -15.75 15.27 -24.59
C PHE A 274 -14.22 15.38 -24.66
N ALA A 275 -13.66 15.70 -25.83
CA ALA A 275 -12.23 15.91 -26.02
C ALA A 275 -12.00 17.18 -26.83
N ARG A 276 -10.93 17.91 -26.50
CA ARG A 276 -10.41 19.05 -27.25
C ARG A 276 -8.94 18.82 -27.56
N GLU A 277 -8.49 19.21 -28.75
CA GLU A 277 -7.07 19.17 -29.09
C GLU A 277 -6.35 20.40 -28.50
N HIS A 278 -5.28 20.14 -27.75
CA HIS A 278 -4.35 21.16 -27.28
C HIS A 278 -3.10 21.14 -28.16
N PRO A 279 -2.66 22.29 -28.73
CA PRO A 279 -1.64 22.33 -29.78
C PRO A 279 -0.29 21.72 -29.39
N LYS A 280 -0.02 21.60 -28.09
CA LYS A 280 1.26 21.08 -27.55
C LYS A 280 1.14 19.80 -26.73
N LEU A 281 -0.07 19.45 -26.30
CA LEU A 281 -0.29 18.36 -25.33
C LEU A 281 -1.20 17.26 -25.88
N GLY A 282 -1.75 17.44 -27.09
CA GLY A 282 -2.74 16.53 -27.66
C GLY A 282 -4.09 16.66 -26.95
N LYS A 283 -4.79 15.54 -26.78
CA LYS A 283 -6.16 15.53 -26.27
C LYS A 283 -6.24 15.96 -24.81
N VAL A 284 -7.17 16.87 -24.54
CA VAL A 284 -7.66 17.21 -23.20
C VAL A 284 -9.11 16.77 -23.08
N TYR A 285 -9.37 15.87 -22.15
CA TYR A 285 -10.70 15.30 -21.93
C TYR A 285 -11.51 16.12 -20.93
N HIS A 286 -12.77 16.41 -21.25
CA HIS A 286 -13.73 17.04 -20.35
C HIS A 286 -14.69 15.98 -19.83
N VAL A 287 -14.65 15.70 -18.52
CA VAL A 287 -15.41 14.62 -17.89
C VAL A 287 -16.50 15.22 -17.00
N GLY A 288 -17.77 15.04 -17.40
CA GLY A 288 -18.92 15.60 -16.68
C GLY A 288 -19.54 14.66 -15.64
N GLY A 289 -19.35 13.35 -15.77
CA GLY A 289 -20.00 12.35 -14.92
C GLY A 289 -19.54 10.93 -15.21
N GLU A 290 -20.24 9.93 -14.65
CA GLU A 290 -19.85 8.52 -14.70
C GLU A 290 -19.66 7.98 -16.12
N ALA A 291 -20.54 8.36 -17.06
CA ALA A 291 -20.48 7.88 -18.44
C ALA A 291 -19.25 8.43 -19.19
N ASP A 292 -18.94 9.71 -18.99
CA ASP A 292 -17.73 10.32 -19.56
C ASP A 292 -16.47 9.72 -18.93
N MET A 293 -16.49 9.42 -17.61
CA MET A 293 -15.35 8.82 -16.95
C MET A 293 -15.08 7.40 -17.48
N LEU A 294 -16.12 6.58 -17.63
CA LEU A 294 -15.99 5.27 -18.27
C LEU A 294 -15.49 5.40 -19.72
N ARG A 295 -15.97 6.38 -20.47
CA ARG A 295 -15.49 6.65 -21.84
C ARG A 295 -14.00 7.01 -21.84
N LEU A 296 -13.54 7.83 -20.91
CA LEU A 296 -12.12 8.19 -20.75
C LEU A 296 -11.27 6.96 -20.42
N LEU A 297 -11.68 6.16 -19.43
CA LEU A 297 -10.97 4.94 -19.06
C LEU A 297 -10.84 3.96 -20.25
N LYS A 298 -11.90 3.85 -21.07
CA LYS A 298 -11.84 3.02 -22.29
C LYS A 298 -10.93 3.62 -23.37
N ALA A 299 -11.01 4.93 -23.60
CA ALA A 299 -10.24 5.62 -24.64
C ALA A 299 -8.73 5.58 -24.37
N GLU A 300 -8.34 5.75 -23.10
CA GLU A 300 -6.93 5.81 -22.68
C GLU A 300 -6.44 4.53 -22.02
N ALA A 301 -7.21 3.44 -22.12
CA ALA A 301 -6.93 2.15 -21.47
C ALA A 301 -6.63 2.25 -19.96
N GLY A 302 -7.19 3.25 -19.28
CA GLY A 302 -7.01 3.52 -17.86
C GLY A 302 -7.78 2.54 -16.96
N LEU A 303 -7.46 2.61 -15.67
CA LEU A 303 -8.11 1.89 -14.59
C LEU A 303 -8.66 2.85 -13.54
N ALA A 304 -9.71 2.41 -12.87
CA ALA A 304 -10.22 3.01 -11.64
C ALA A 304 -10.52 1.95 -10.58
N TRP A 305 -10.44 2.31 -9.30
CA TRP A 305 -10.88 1.45 -8.20
C TRP A 305 -11.35 2.27 -7.00
N THR A 306 -12.12 1.63 -6.13
CA THR A 306 -12.56 2.19 -4.85
C THR A 306 -11.39 2.32 -3.88
N ALA A 307 -11.12 3.53 -3.39
CA ALA A 307 -10.18 3.75 -2.31
C ALA A 307 -10.84 3.42 -0.96
N HIS A 308 -10.07 2.86 -0.02
CA HIS A 308 -10.49 2.55 1.36
C HIS A 308 -11.98 2.15 1.49
N PRO A 309 -12.40 1.07 0.82
CA PRO A 309 -13.81 0.74 0.61
C PRO A 309 -14.54 0.44 1.92
N ARG A 310 -15.86 0.70 1.95
CA ARG A 310 -16.74 0.49 3.11
C ARG A 310 -16.32 1.25 4.38
N ILE A 311 -15.45 2.25 4.28
CA ILE A 311 -15.04 3.14 5.37
C ILE A 311 -14.76 4.55 4.83
N LYS A 312 -14.57 5.54 5.72
CA LYS A 312 -14.31 6.95 5.37
C LYS A 312 -15.36 7.47 4.35
N GLY A 313 -14.91 8.24 3.35
CA GLY A 313 -15.72 8.74 2.24
C GLY A 313 -16.28 7.63 1.36
N SER A 314 -15.75 6.42 1.41
CA SER A 314 -16.22 5.24 0.67
C SER A 314 -17.19 4.35 1.46
N THR A 315 -17.77 4.86 2.56
CA THR A 315 -18.80 4.13 3.31
C THR A 315 -19.98 3.77 2.40
N GLY A 316 -20.31 2.47 2.32
CA GLY A 316 -21.36 1.94 1.43
C GLY A 316 -20.93 1.72 -0.03
N PHE A 317 -19.66 1.93 -0.36
CA PHE A 317 -19.10 1.66 -1.68
C PHE A 317 -18.00 0.59 -1.58
N PRO A 318 -17.86 -0.30 -2.58
CA PRO A 318 -18.54 -0.29 -3.89
C PRO A 318 -19.97 -0.86 -3.94
N ASP A 319 -20.50 -1.37 -2.84
CA ASP A 319 -21.79 -2.08 -2.76
C ASP A 319 -22.94 -1.35 -3.49
N ARG A 320 -23.08 -0.04 -3.29
CA ARG A 320 -24.17 0.77 -3.88
C ARG A 320 -24.09 1.00 -5.39
N TYR A 321 -22.94 0.75 -6.02
CA TYR A 321 -22.77 0.93 -7.47
C TYR A 321 -22.31 -0.33 -8.20
N ARG A 322 -22.35 -1.49 -7.54
CA ARG A 322 -21.91 -2.75 -8.15
C ARG A 322 -22.67 -3.12 -9.43
N ASP A 323 -23.90 -2.63 -9.58
CA ASP A 323 -24.75 -2.87 -10.76
C ASP A 323 -24.65 -1.73 -11.80
N ARG A 324 -23.67 -0.83 -11.68
CA ARG A 324 -23.45 0.27 -12.64
C ARG A 324 -22.50 -0.19 -13.76
N LEU A 325 -22.74 0.30 -14.98
CA LEU A 325 -21.96 -0.03 -16.17
C LEU A 325 -20.45 0.22 -16.01
N PHE A 326 -20.06 1.26 -15.28
CA PHE A 326 -18.64 1.51 -15.04
C PHE A 326 -18.02 0.44 -14.14
N TYR A 327 -18.75 -0.06 -13.14
CA TYR A 327 -18.27 -1.11 -12.25
C TYR A 327 -18.14 -2.44 -12.99
N GLU A 328 -19.12 -2.80 -13.82
CA GLU A 328 -19.08 -4.04 -14.61
C GLU A 328 -17.93 -4.08 -15.61
N SER A 329 -17.48 -2.91 -16.08
CA SER A 329 -16.32 -2.77 -16.96
C SER A 329 -15.04 -3.32 -16.32
N ASP A 330 -14.21 -3.97 -17.12
CA ASP A 330 -12.85 -4.37 -16.73
C ASP A 330 -11.89 -3.18 -16.51
N ARG A 331 -12.34 -1.96 -16.84
CA ARG A 331 -11.66 -0.71 -16.51
C ARG A 331 -11.87 -0.28 -15.06
N PHE A 332 -12.86 -0.85 -14.37
CA PHE A 332 -13.02 -0.69 -12.94
C PHE A 332 -12.51 -1.95 -12.25
N LEU A 333 -11.32 -1.82 -11.66
CA LEU A 333 -10.54 -2.93 -11.13
C LEU A 333 -11.22 -3.59 -9.92
N GLY A 334 -11.92 -2.80 -9.09
CA GLY A 334 -12.56 -3.27 -7.87
C GLY A 334 -12.33 -2.29 -6.73
N ALA A 335 -11.45 -2.64 -5.80
CA ALA A 335 -11.15 -1.83 -4.63
C ALA A 335 -9.68 -1.92 -4.22
N ALA A 336 -9.34 -1.36 -3.07
CA ALA A 336 -7.98 -1.41 -2.54
C ALA A 336 -7.94 -1.78 -1.06
N TRP A 337 -6.88 -2.52 -0.70
CA TRP A 337 -6.57 -3.01 0.63
C TRP A 337 -5.52 -2.11 1.26
N LYS A 338 -5.97 -1.39 2.28
CA LYS A 338 -5.12 -0.97 3.39
C LYS A 338 -5.46 -1.91 4.54
N ALA A 339 -4.54 -2.14 5.48
CA ALA A 339 -4.79 -2.92 6.70
C ALA A 339 -5.82 -2.23 7.64
N MET A 340 -7.02 -1.98 7.12
CA MET A 340 -8.13 -1.26 7.73
C MET A 340 -9.43 -2.05 7.53
N PRO A 341 -10.32 -2.09 8.54
CA PRO A 341 -10.05 -1.62 9.89
C PRO A 341 -8.96 -2.48 10.53
N ALA A 342 -8.18 -1.87 11.41
CA ALA A 342 -7.45 -2.59 12.43
C ALA A 342 -8.48 -3.16 13.41
N ASP A 343 -8.58 -4.48 13.48
CA ASP A 343 -9.46 -5.19 14.40
C ASP A 343 -8.61 -6.20 15.16
N LEU A 344 -8.30 -5.88 16.42
CA LEU A 344 -7.38 -6.69 17.21
C LEU A 344 -8.02 -8.00 17.72
N SER A 345 -9.31 -8.22 17.48
CA SER A 345 -9.96 -9.51 17.77
C SER A 345 -9.74 -10.56 16.67
N GLN A 346 -9.27 -10.14 15.50
CA GLN A 346 -9.10 -11.03 14.34
C GLN A 346 -7.65 -11.51 14.22
N PRO A 347 -7.39 -12.76 13.82
CA PRO A 347 -6.03 -13.27 13.58
C PRO A 347 -5.48 -12.85 12.21
N ARG A 348 -5.97 -11.73 11.64
CA ARG A 348 -5.58 -11.18 10.33
C ARG A 348 -5.81 -9.67 10.27
N LEU A 349 -5.18 -9.00 9.30
CA LEU A 349 -5.37 -7.58 9.04
C LEU A 349 -6.40 -7.32 7.93
N GLY A 350 -7.12 -6.19 8.03
CA GLY A 350 -7.94 -5.67 6.93
C GLY A 350 -9.13 -6.54 6.52
N SER A 351 -9.78 -7.20 7.50
CA SER A 351 -10.93 -8.11 7.29
C SER A 351 -12.00 -7.52 6.38
N ARG A 352 -12.37 -6.25 6.58
CA ARG A 352 -13.39 -5.54 5.78
C ARG A 352 -13.13 -5.60 4.28
N VAL A 353 -11.88 -5.46 3.85
CA VAL A 353 -11.53 -5.45 2.43
C VAL A 353 -11.35 -6.87 1.90
N LEU A 354 -10.83 -7.80 2.72
CA LEU A 354 -10.72 -9.21 2.33
C LEU A 354 -12.10 -9.86 2.14
N ASP A 355 -13.04 -9.56 3.03
CA ASP A 355 -14.43 -10.01 2.90
C ASP A 355 -15.10 -9.33 1.68
N LEU A 356 -14.78 -8.06 1.41
CA LEU A 356 -15.22 -7.40 0.18
C LEU A 356 -14.62 -8.06 -1.08
N LEU A 357 -13.37 -8.51 -1.07
CA LEU A 357 -12.79 -9.24 -2.20
C LEU A 357 -13.57 -10.53 -2.48
N ASP A 358 -14.00 -11.23 -1.44
CA ASP A 358 -14.84 -12.42 -1.57
C ASP A 358 -16.23 -12.07 -2.12
N ASP A 359 -16.83 -10.99 -1.62
CA ASP A 359 -18.11 -10.47 -2.11
C ASP A 359 -18.04 -10.08 -3.59
N MET A 360 -17.06 -9.27 -3.99
CA MET A 360 -16.89 -8.82 -5.37
C MET A 360 -16.62 -9.99 -6.31
N SER A 361 -15.90 -11.02 -5.86
CA SER A 361 -15.68 -12.25 -6.62
C SER A 361 -16.96 -13.04 -6.85
N ASN A 362 -18.00 -12.82 -6.02
CA ASN A 362 -19.33 -13.39 -6.18
C ASN A 362 -20.30 -12.51 -6.96
N TRP A 363 -20.08 -11.20 -7.05
CA TRP A 363 -21.04 -10.25 -7.65
C TRP A 363 -21.08 -10.25 -9.18
N GLY A 364 -20.06 -10.76 -9.87
CA GLY A 364 -20.11 -10.87 -11.33
C GLY A 364 -18.73 -10.91 -12.00
N PRO A 365 -18.39 -9.93 -12.86
CA PRO A 365 -17.13 -9.94 -13.61
C PRO A 365 -15.93 -9.91 -12.66
N PRO A 366 -14.76 -10.41 -13.11
CA PRO A 366 -13.54 -10.38 -12.29
C PRO A 366 -13.26 -9.00 -11.70
N LYS A 367 -13.00 -8.97 -10.40
CA LYS A 367 -12.55 -7.81 -9.63
C LYS A 367 -11.39 -8.20 -8.75
N TYR A 368 -10.58 -7.21 -8.45
CA TYR A 368 -9.32 -7.35 -7.75
C TYR A 368 -9.20 -6.30 -6.66
N VAL A 369 -8.28 -6.58 -5.73
CA VAL A 369 -7.94 -5.69 -4.65
C VAL A 369 -6.43 -5.53 -4.59
N LEU A 370 -5.95 -4.32 -4.87
CA LEU A 370 -4.52 -3.98 -4.72
C LEU A 370 -4.21 -3.43 -3.33
N GLY A 371 -2.99 -3.62 -2.85
CA GLY A 371 -2.45 -2.94 -1.69
C GLY A 371 -2.28 -1.44 -1.93
N GLU A 372 -2.74 -0.63 -0.98
CA GLU A 372 -2.58 0.82 -0.98
C GLU A 372 -2.28 1.35 0.44
N VAL A 373 -1.89 2.63 0.52
CA VAL A 373 -1.40 3.22 1.79
C VAL A 373 -2.18 4.46 2.23
N ASP A 374 -2.61 5.35 1.35
CA ASP A 374 -3.40 6.56 1.69
C ASP A 374 -2.72 7.41 2.78
N VAL A 375 -1.54 7.95 2.47
CA VAL A 375 -0.71 8.80 3.35
C VAL A 375 -0.35 10.12 2.66
N PHE A 376 -0.33 11.21 3.43
CA PHE A 376 -0.20 12.58 2.95
C PHE A 376 1.21 13.18 3.09
N LYS A 377 2.04 12.66 3.99
CA LYS A 377 3.40 13.18 4.16
C LYS A 377 4.39 12.08 4.51
N ILE A 378 5.50 12.09 3.79
CA ILE A 378 6.57 11.10 3.91
C ILE A 378 7.90 11.82 4.04
N GLU A 379 8.56 11.63 5.17
CA GLU A 379 9.90 12.14 5.43
C GLU A 379 10.82 11.02 5.91
N PRO A 380 12.15 11.16 5.80
CA PRO A 380 13.09 10.10 6.19
C PRO A 380 13.05 9.67 7.66
N ASP A 381 12.50 10.49 8.55
CA ASP A 381 12.35 10.24 9.99
C ASP A 381 10.94 9.74 10.39
N HIS A 382 10.05 9.55 9.41
CA HIS A 382 8.71 8.98 9.60
C HIS A 382 8.75 7.45 9.71
N GLU A 383 7.71 6.87 10.30
CA GLU A 383 7.47 5.42 10.43
C GLU A 383 6.60 4.91 9.27
N LEU A 384 7.01 5.17 8.02
CA LEU A 384 6.19 4.80 6.85
C LEU A 384 5.97 3.28 6.75
N TYR A 385 7.01 2.47 6.98
CA TYR A 385 6.98 1.02 6.74
C TYR A 385 5.83 0.33 7.46
N ALA A 386 5.53 0.72 8.70
CA ALA A 386 4.41 0.18 9.47
C ALA A 386 3.04 0.29 8.77
N HIS A 387 2.86 1.29 7.92
CA HIS A 387 1.60 1.52 7.19
C HIS A 387 1.60 0.93 5.77
N MET A 388 2.74 0.42 5.32
CA MET A 388 2.92 -0.01 3.93
C MET A 388 2.21 -1.33 3.65
N ASN A 389 1.54 -1.37 2.50
CA ASN A 389 1.00 -2.57 1.88
C ASN A 389 1.40 -2.48 0.40
N VAL A 390 2.10 -3.48 -0.10
CA VAL A 390 2.67 -3.46 -1.46
C VAL A 390 2.12 -4.60 -2.32
N ASN A 391 2.30 -4.44 -3.61
CA ASN A 391 1.85 -5.39 -4.63
C ASN A 391 3.08 -5.92 -5.35
N TYR A 392 3.23 -7.23 -5.41
CA TYR A 392 4.26 -7.86 -6.24
C TYR A 392 3.63 -8.18 -7.59
N LEU A 393 3.83 -7.28 -8.56
CA LEU A 393 3.31 -7.44 -9.91
C LEU A 393 4.19 -8.41 -10.69
N ARG A 394 3.60 -9.41 -11.34
CA ARG A 394 4.32 -10.31 -12.25
C ARG A 394 4.73 -9.55 -13.52
N LEU A 395 5.90 -8.94 -13.47
CA LEU A 395 6.47 -8.05 -14.47
C LEU A 395 7.99 -8.11 -14.39
N ASP A 396 8.67 -8.28 -15.53
CA ASP A 396 10.12 -8.55 -15.52
C ASP A 396 11.00 -7.29 -15.43
N LYS A 397 10.47 -6.14 -15.86
CA LYS A 397 11.25 -4.90 -15.96
C LYS A 397 10.39 -3.66 -15.70
N ILE A 398 11.01 -2.67 -15.04
CA ILE A 398 10.42 -1.35 -14.83
C ILE A 398 10.25 -0.68 -16.21
N PRO A 399 9.03 -0.27 -16.61
CA PRO A 399 8.83 0.49 -17.85
C PRO A 399 9.55 1.84 -17.80
N ARG A 400 9.93 2.37 -18.97
CA ARG A 400 10.43 3.76 -19.04
C ARG A 400 9.23 4.71 -19.06
N PHE A 401 9.33 5.81 -18.34
CA PHE A 401 8.26 6.82 -18.30
C PHE A 401 7.87 7.31 -19.69
N GLU A 402 8.86 7.49 -20.57
CA GLU A 402 8.67 7.95 -21.95
C GLU A 402 7.92 7.00 -22.86
N ASP A 403 7.99 5.69 -22.59
CA ASP A 403 7.33 4.67 -23.39
C ASP A 403 5.89 4.38 -22.90
N GLY A 404 5.51 4.99 -21.77
CA GLY A 404 4.33 4.59 -21.00
C GLY A 404 4.56 3.34 -20.16
N TRP A 405 3.56 3.03 -19.34
CA TRP A 405 3.58 1.96 -18.35
C TRP A 405 2.33 1.08 -18.45
N GLN A 406 1.79 0.91 -19.66
CA GLN A 406 0.72 -0.05 -19.96
C GLN A 406 0.94 -1.44 -19.34
N PRO A 407 2.17 -2.03 -19.34
CA PRO A 407 2.38 -3.33 -18.70
C PRO A 407 2.01 -3.39 -17.21
N VAL A 408 2.10 -2.26 -16.49
CA VAL A 408 1.67 -2.15 -15.08
C VAL A 408 0.15 -2.27 -14.99
N LEU A 409 -0.58 -1.53 -15.82
CA LEU A 409 -2.05 -1.59 -15.85
C LEU A 409 -2.52 -2.97 -16.33
N ASP A 410 -1.83 -3.61 -17.27
CA ASP A 410 -2.18 -4.97 -17.72
C ASP A 410 -1.93 -6.01 -16.62
N ALA A 411 -0.89 -5.84 -15.80
CA ALA A 411 -0.67 -6.70 -14.63
C ALA A 411 -1.79 -6.53 -13.59
N LEU A 412 -2.19 -5.29 -13.30
CA LEU A 412 -3.28 -5.00 -12.36
C LEU A 412 -4.63 -5.48 -12.88
N ARG A 413 -5.02 -5.06 -14.10
CA ARG A 413 -6.29 -5.44 -14.75
C ARG A 413 -6.46 -6.93 -14.88
N GLY A 414 -5.36 -7.64 -15.12
CA GLY A 414 -5.35 -9.09 -15.20
C GLY A 414 -5.24 -9.79 -13.85
N GLY A 415 -5.09 -9.11 -12.71
CA GLY A 415 -4.90 -9.78 -11.41
C GLY A 415 -3.58 -10.55 -11.29
N ARG A 416 -2.54 -10.19 -12.05
CA ARG A 416 -1.24 -10.88 -12.08
C ARG A 416 -0.31 -10.40 -10.96
N PHE A 417 -0.80 -10.45 -9.72
CA PHE A 417 -0.06 -9.99 -8.55
C PHE A 417 -0.55 -10.63 -7.25
N PHE A 418 0.26 -10.50 -6.20
CA PHE A 418 -0.19 -10.72 -4.83
C PHE A 418 0.10 -9.46 -4.00
N VAL A 419 -0.62 -9.32 -2.89
CA VAL A 419 -0.48 -8.20 -1.95
C VAL A 419 0.20 -8.71 -0.70
N THR A 420 1.06 -7.90 -0.08
CA THR A 420 1.73 -8.25 1.18
C THR A 420 2.09 -7.01 2.00
N THR A 421 2.23 -7.20 3.32
CA THR A 421 2.87 -6.23 4.22
C THR A 421 4.40 -6.26 4.15
N GLY A 422 4.99 -7.34 3.59
CA GLY A 422 6.42 -7.45 3.28
C GLY A 422 7.08 -8.71 3.85
N GLU A 423 6.67 -9.15 5.04
CA GLU A 423 7.30 -10.24 5.80
C GLU A 423 7.06 -11.59 5.13
N VAL A 424 5.80 -11.87 4.82
CA VAL A 424 5.32 -13.06 4.09
C VAL A 424 5.27 -12.77 2.59
N LEU A 425 5.89 -13.62 1.78
CA LEU A 425 5.89 -13.53 0.32
C LEU A 425 5.28 -14.79 -0.28
N ILE A 426 4.64 -14.65 -1.44
CA ILE A 426 4.08 -15.76 -2.23
C ILE A 426 4.79 -15.84 -3.59
N PRO A 427 6.04 -16.34 -3.66
CA PRO A 427 6.77 -16.52 -4.92
C PRO A 427 6.01 -17.30 -6.00
N GLU A 428 5.19 -18.27 -5.60
CA GLU A 428 4.40 -19.08 -6.52
C GLU A 428 3.01 -19.34 -5.93
N PHE A 429 1.99 -19.19 -6.78
CA PHE A 429 0.64 -19.67 -6.53
C PHE A 429 0.06 -20.21 -7.84
N MET A 430 -0.41 -21.45 -7.81
CA MET A 430 -1.04 -22.10 -8.95
C MET A 430 -2.24 -22.95 -8.54
N VAL A 431 -3.23 -23.02 -9.43
CA VAL A 431 -4.39 -23.93 -9.35
C VAL A 431 -4.42 -24.73 -10.64
N ASN A 432 -4.21 -26.04 -10.57
CA ASN A 432 -4.06 -26.92 -11.75
C ASN A 432 -3.03 -26.41 -12.78
N GLY A 433 -1.98 -25.72 -12.31
CA GLY A 433 -0.93 -25.15 -13.17
C GLY A 433 -1.24 -23.76 -13.74
N SER A 434 -2.44 -23.21 -13.52
CA SER A 434 -2.76 -21.82 -13.85
C SER A 434 -2.38 -20.89 -12.71
N LYS A 435 -1.83 -19.71 -13.02
CA LYS A 435 -1.42 -18.69 -12.03
C LYS A 435 -2.50 -17.62 -11.85
N SER A 436 -2.37 -16.75 -10.85
CA SER A 436 -3.22 -15.54 -10.76
C SER A 436 -3.14 -14.74 -12.06
N GLY A 437 -4.33 -14.34 -12.51
CA GLY A 437 -4.57 -13.71 -13.82
C GLY A 437 -4.70 -14.63 -15.02
N GLU A 438 -4.75 -15.94 -14.77
CA GLU A 438 -5.20 -16.94 -15.72
C GLU A 438 -6.51 -17.57 -15.23
N VAL A 439 -7.12 -18.38 -16.09
CA VAL A 439 -8.31 -19.17 -15.74
C VAL A 439 -7.86 -20.62 -15.53
N ALA A 440 -8.21 -21.20 -14.38
CA ALA A 440 -7.94 -22.61 -14.11
C ALA A 440 -9.08 -23.48 -14.65
N THR A 441 -8.71 -24.57 -15.33
CA THR A 441 -9.67 -25.58 -15.79
C THR A 441 -9.76 -26.69 -14.75
N LEU A 442 -10.98 -26.98 -14.29
CA LEU A 442 -11.25 -28.10 -13.39
C LEU A 442 -11.37 -29.40 -14.19
N SER A 443 -10.75 -30.46 -13.67
CA SER A 443 -10.93 -31.83 -14.17
C SER A 443 -12.34 -32.34 -13.88
N GLU A 444 -12.74 -33.44 -14.52
CA GLU A 444 -14.09 -34.01 -14.39
C GLU A 444 -14.47 -34.34 -12.94
N ASN A 445 -13.51 -34.78 -12.13
CA ASN A 445 -13.69 -35.04 -10.69
C ASN A 445 -13.84 -33.78 -9.81
N GLN A 446 -13.84 -32.58 -10.41
CA GLN A 446 -13.96 -31.27 -9.76
C GLN A 446 -12.91 -30.99 -8.66
N GLN A 447 -11.83 -31.76 -8.62
CA GLN A 447 -10.69 -31.52 -7.75
C GLN A 447 -9.69 -30.58 -8.43
N ALA A 448 -9.00 -29.78 -7.64
CA ALA A 448 -7.85 -29.02 -8.13
C ALA A 448 -6.66 -29.13 -7.18
N LYS A 449 -5.48 -29.25 -7.79
CA LYS A 449 -4.21 -29.20 -7.10
C LYS A 449 -3.79 -27.74 -6.92
N VAL A 450 -3.84 -27.27 -5.68
CA VAL A 450 -3.34 -25.95 -5.28
C VAL A 450 -1.88 -26.07 -4.90
N ARG A 451 -1.00 -25.30 -5.56
CA ARG A 451 0.42 -25.19 -5.23
C ARG A 451 0.76 -23.78 -4.78
N LEU A 452 1.51 -23.69 -3.69
CA LEU A 452 1.96 -22.44 -3.09
C LEU A 452 3.43 -22.57 -2.73
N LYS A 453 4.26 -21.59 -3.10
CA LYS A 453 5.57 -21.38 -2.48
C LYS A 453 5.48 -20.15 -1.61
N LEU A 454 5.87 -20.29 -0.34
CA LEU A 454 5.88 -19.23 0.66
C LEU A 454 7.31 -18.97 1.13
N LYS A 455 7.60 -17.72 1.47
CA LYS A 455 8.85 -17.29 2.10
C LYS A 455 8.54 -16.24 3.16
N TRP A 456 9.11 -16.35 4.34
CA TRP A 456 8.75 -15.48 5.47
C TRP A 456 9.94 -15.09 6.34
N THR A 457 9.72 -14.17 7.28
CA THR A 457 10.72 -13.75 8.29
C THR A 457 10.29 -14.13 9.70
N PHE A 458 9.01 -13.96 10.05
CA PHE A 458 8.43 -14.49 11.29
C PHE A 458 7.86 -15.90 11.06
N PRO A 459 7.79 -16.76 12.09
CA PRO A 459 7.10 -18.05 12.00
C PRO A 459 5.69 -17.88 11.45
N MET A 460 5.28 -18.76 10.53
CA MET A 460 3.91 -18.76 10.01
C MET A 460 2.92 -19.23 11.08
N ASP A 461 1.70 -18.72 11.03
CA ASP A 461 0.57 -19.25 11.82
C ASP A 461 -0.28 -20.17 10.92
N TYR A 462 -0.77 -19.66 9.79
CA TYR A 462 -1.61 -20.44 8.90
C TYR A 462 -1.63 -19.94 7.45
N VAL A 463 -2.12 -20.82 6.59
CA VAL A 463 -2.60 -20.50 5.24
C VAL A 463 -4.09 -20.78 5.18
N GLU A 464 -4.84 -19.95 4.46
CA GLU A 464 -6.25 -20.18 4.20
C GLU A 464 -6.51 -20.22 2.69
N ILE A 465 -7.07 -21.34 2.23
CA ILE A 465 -7.58 -21.51 0.87
C ILE A 465 -9.06 -21.12 0.88
N ILE A 466 -9.42 -20.15 0.04
CA ILE A 466 -10.74 -19.52 0.04
C ILE A 466 -11.35 -19.69 -1.35
N SER A 467 -12.57 -20.20 -1.43
CA SER A 467 -13.28 -20.38 -2.71
C SER A 467 -14.74 -19.95 -2.59
N GLY A 468 -15.38 -19.62 -3.71
CA GLY A 468 -16.79 -19.24 -3.72
C GLY A 468 -17.52 -19.68 -4.98
N ASN A 469 -18.84 -19.83 -4.86
CA ASN A 469 -19.72 -20.31 -5.93
C ASN A 469 -20.61 -19.22 -6.55
N GLY A 470 -20.38 -17.95 -6.20
CA GLY A 470 -21.25 -16.82 -6.56
C GLY A 470 -22.34 -16.49 -5.53
N LYS A 471 -22.44 -17.25 -4.44
CA LYS A 471 -23.43 -17.03 -3.36
C LYS A 471 -22.83 -17.22 -1.96
N THR A 472 -22.02 -18.25 -1.79
CA THR A 472 -21.39 -18.62 -0.51
C THR A 472 -19.88 -18.76 -0.69
N VAL A 473 -19.16 -18.59 0.42
CA VAL A 473 -17.70 -18.71 0.50
C VAL A 473 -17.34 -19.88 1.39
N LYS A 474 -16.38 -20.71 0.95
CA LYS A 474 -15.77 -21.80 1.71
C LYS A 474 -14.33 -21.43 2.06
N ARG A 475 -13.88 -21.81 3.25
CA ARG A 475 -12.53 -21.58 3.75
C ARG A 475 -11.95 -22.89 4.26
N GLN A 476 -10.73 -23.21 3.86
CA GLN A 476 -9.95 -24.34 4.34
C GLN A 476 -8.64 -23.80 4.93
N ARG A 477 -8.47 -23.95 6.24
CA ARG A 477 -7.26 -23.53 6.95
C ARG A 477 -6.24 -24.67 6.99
N LEU A 478 -4.99 -24.33 6.71
CA LEU A 478 -3.81 -25.18 6.86
C LEU A 478 -2.95 -24.59 7.98
N ASP A 479 -2.74 -25.37 9.04
CA ASP A 479 -1.89 -24.96 10.17
C ASP A 479 -0.41 -24.98 9.77
N LEU A 480 0.30 -23.91 10.07
CA LEU A 480 1.75 -23.75 9.86
C LEU A 480 2.48 -23.26 11.13
N SER A 481 1.82 -23.35 12.29
CA SER A 481 2.37 -22.94 13.60
C SER A 481 3.66 -23.67 14.00
N ASN A 482 3.99 -24.78 13.32
CA ASN A 482 5.22 -25.55 13.53
C ASN A 482 6.44 -25.05 12.72
N THR A 483 6.32 -23.92 12.02
CA THR A 483 7.41 -23.35 11.21
C THR A 483 8.35 -22.46 12.04
N SER A 484 9.59 -22.30 11.60
CA SER A 484 10.58 -21.38 12.21
C SER A 484 10.67 -20.05 11.46
N SER A 485 11.34 -19.05 12.04
CA SER A 485 11.65 -17.78 11.37
C SER A 485 12.57 -17.97 10.15
N PHE A 486 12.53 -17.02 9.21
CA PHE A 486 13.44 -16.91 8.06
C PHE A 486 13.50 -18.12 7.11
N ASP A 487 12.37 -18.75 6.84
CA ASP A 487 12.31 -19.99 6.05
C ASP A 487 11.45 -19.85 4.77
N GLU A 488 11.48 -20.87 3.92
CA GLU A 488 10.61 -21.03 2.76
C GLU A 488 10.04 -22.45 2.67
N LYS A 489 8.79 -22.57 2.22
CA LYS A 489 8.12 -23.88 2.09
C LYS A 489 7.22 -23.90 0.87
N SER A 490 7.22 -25.06 0.20
CA SER A 490 6.27 -25.37 -0.85
C SER A 490 5.16 -26.25 -0.30
N LEU A 491 3.92 -25.87 -0.55
CA LEU A 491 2.72 -26.60 -0.18
C LEU A 491 2.03 -27.07 -1.45
N SER A 492 1.48 -28.28 -1.39
CA SER A 492 0.63 -28.84 -2.44
C SER A 492 -0.56 -29.51 -1.77
N VAL A 493 -1.76 -29.05 -2.08
CA VAL A 493 -3.00 -29.52 -1.47
C VAL A 493 -4.04 -29.78 -2.55
N ASP A 494 -4.67 -30.94 -2.50
CA ASP A 494 -5.84 -31.24 -3.32
C ASP A 494 -7.09 -30.65 -2.65
N VAL A 495 -7.86 -29.88 -3.40
CA VAL A 495 -9.02 -29.15 -2.91
C VAL A 495 -10.24 -29.50 -3.76
N ASP A 496 -11.35 -29.83 -3.08
CA ASP A 496 -12.64 -30.00 -3.71
C ASP A 496 -13.23 -28.64 -4.11
N LEU A 497 -13.30 -28.40 -5.42
CA LEU A 497 -13.84 -27.19 -6.02
C LEU A 497 -15.16 -27.44 -6.75
N ALA A 498 -15.88 -28.51 -6.40
CA ALA A 498 -17.21 -28.78 -6.94
C ALA A 498 -18.13 -27.55 -6.78
N GLY A 499 -18.63 -27.08 -7.92
CA GLY A 499 -19.52 -25.92 -8.02
C GLY A 499 -18.89 -24.58 -7.66
N GLN A 500 -17.59 -24.51 -7.40
CA GLN A 500 -16.89 -23.25 -7.15
C GLN A 500 -16.57 -22.54 -8.47
N ARG A 501 -16.51 -21.21 -8.42
CA ARG A 501 -16.26 -20.31 -9.57
C ARG A 501 -14.93 -19.60 -9.47
N TRP A 502 -14.37 -19.47 -8.27
CA TRP A 502 -13.10 -18.82 -8.03
C TRP A 502 -12.42 -19.39 -6.79
N LEU A 503 -11.10 -19.24 -6.71
CA LEU A 503 -10.28 -19.58 -5.55
C LEU A 503 -9.17 -18.53 -5.34
N ARG A 504 -8.88 -18.17 -4.09
CA ARG A 504 -7.70 -17.37 -3.69
C ARG A 504 -7.08 -17.92 -2.41
N VAL A 505 -5.93 -17.38 -2.03
CA VAL A 505 -5.20 -17.79 -0.82
C VAL A 505 -4.80 -16.59 0.01
N GLU A 506 -4.86 -16.75 1.34
CA GLU A 506 -4.24 -15.87 2.32
C GLU A 506 -3.18 -16.64 3.11
N ALA A 507 -2.10 -15.98 3.52
CA ALA A 507 -1.04 -16.54 4.36
C ALA A 507 -0.67 -15.53 5.44
N TRP A 508 -0.65 -15.98 6.70
CA TRP A 508 -0.49 -15.11 7.88
C TRP A 508 0.56 -15.67 8.84
N ASP A 509 1.40 -14.79 9.38
CA ASP A 509 2.40 -15.12 10.39
C ASP A 509 1.96 -14.78 11.83
N VAL A 510 2.76 -15.18 12.82
CA VAL A 510 2.46 -14.95 14.25
C VAL A 510 2.41 -13.47 14.65
N ALA A 511 2.96 -12.57 13.84
CA ALA A 511 2.87 -11.12 14.03
C ALA A 511 1.66 -10.51 13.29
N THR A 512 0.82 -11.36 12.66
CA THR A 512 -0.29 -10.96 11.78
C THR A 512 0.18 -10.18 10.55
N ASN A 513 1.43 -10.34 10.13
CA ASN A 513 1.84 -9.89 8.81
C ASN A 513 1.26 -10.87 7.80
N GLY A 514 0.87 -10.37 6.64
CA GLY A 514 0.06 -11.16 5.73
C GLY A 514 0.38 -10.94 4.27
N ALA A 515 0.10 -11.97 3.49
CA ALA A 515 0.05 -11.90 2.04
C ALA A 515 -1.21 -12.58 1.51
N PHE A 516 -1.76 -12.08 0.42
CA PHE A 516 -2.89 -12.71 -0.26
C PHE A 516 -2.79 -12.61 -1.77
N THR A 517 -3.31 -13.62 -2.45
CA THR A 517 -3.35 -13.68 -3.91
C THR A 517 -4.63 -13.06 -4.45
N GLN A 518 -4.56 -12.54 -5.67
CA GLN A 518 -5.77 -12.28 -6.42
C GLN A 518 -6.44 -13.61 -6.79
N PRO A 519 -7.78 -13.67 -6.89
CA PRO A 519 -8.44 -14.93 -7.20
C PRO A 519 -7.97 -15.54 -8.54
N ILE A 520 -8.28 -16.80 -8.73
CA ILE A 520 -8.21 -17.50 -10.01
C ILE A 520 -9.62 -17.94 -10.33
N TRP A 521 -10.07 -17.61 -11.53
CA TRP A 521 -11.40 -17.94 -12.01
C TRP A 521 -11.39 -19.37 -12.53
N LEU A 522 -12.44 -20.12 -12.23
CA LEU A 522 -12.55 -21.53 -12.53
C LEU A 522 -13.51 -21.73 -13.71
N GLN A 523 -13.10 -22.56 -14.65
CA GLN A 523 -13.96 -23.05 -15.73
C GLN A 523 -14.01 -24.57 -15.71
N GLN A 524 -15.14 -25.14 -16.10
CA GLN A 524 -15.23 -26.59 -16.28
C GLN A 524 -14.59 -27.00 -17.61
N ALA A 525 -13.93 -28.16 -17.62
CA ALA A 525 -13.57 -28.80 -18.88
C ALA A 525 -14.85 -29.01 -19.71
N ARG A 526 -14.86 -28.52 -20.95
CA ARG A 526 -15.96 -28.82 -21.87
C ARG A 526 -15.91 -30.32 -22.17
N SER A 527 -17.01 -31.03 -21.89
CA SER A 527 -17.21 -32.39 -22.38
C SER A 527 -17.06 -32.38 -23.91
N ARG A 528 -16.14 -33.20 -24.43
CA ARG A 528 -15.90 -33.34 -25.87
C ARG A 528 -17.06 -34.03 -26.56
#